data_AF-A0AAD5JXK0-F1
#
_entry.id   AF-A0AAD5JXK0-F1
#
_cell.length_a   1.000
_cell.length_b   1.000
_cell.length_c   1.000
_cell.angle_alpha   90.00
_cell.angle_beta   90.00
_cell.angle_gamma   90.00
#
_symmetry.space_group_name_H-M   'P 1'
#
loop_
_entity.id
_entity.type
_entity.pdbx_description
1 polymer ?
#
loop_
_entity_poly.entity_id
_entity_poly.type
_entity_poly.pdbx_seq_one_letter_code
_entity_poly.pdbx_strand_id
1 'polypeptide(L)'
;MATIVDVIFVGTGTSGAVPNISCLTHPDKKCKVCISAMTPEGRKNMKKNTSMIVRYKKNGDSPNARLRTVLIDCGKTFYDSALHIFPKYGIRELDAVVLTHGHADACYGMDGLRQWTLGGAVQKSIDIYLNDETMEVVQRTFPFLVDAKNATGGGDVATFNYKIISPDTPFTIEGLEFMPLPVHHGIYLSTGKPYWCFGFKMNDISYISDTNFIPEETMKRMLSSPNRVFVIDCLRSK
;
A
#
# COMPACT_ATOMS: atom_id res chain seq x y z
N MET A 1 12.07 13.49 -15.93
CA MET A 1 11.47 12.76 -14.78
C MET A 1 10.75 11.53 -15.31
N ALA A 2 10.58 10.47 -14.51
CA ALA A 2 9.76 9.33 -14.92
C ALA A 2 8.33 9.79 -15.27
N THR A 3 7.69 9.11 -16.22
CA THR A 3 6.32 9.41 -16.65
C THR A 3 5.39 8.32 -16.13
N ILE A 4 4.46 8.69 -15.25
CA ILE A 4 3.42 7.79 -14.74
C ILE A 4 2.44 7.49 -15.87
N VAL A 5 2.21 6.21 -16.11
CA VAL A 5 1.32 5.67 -17.14
C VAL A 5 0.02 5.20 -16.51
N ASP A 6 0.10 4.39 -15.44
CA ASP A 6 -1.07 3.84 -14.77
C ASP A 6 -1.08 4.19 -13.28
N VAL A 7 -2.29 4.43 -12.76
CA VAL A 7 -2.61 4.41 -11.33
C VAL A 7 -3.74 3.41 -11.15
N ILE A 8 -3.49 2.35 -10.37
CA ILE A 8 -4.40 1.23 -10.23
C ILE A 8 -4.72 1.06 -8.74
N PHE A 9 -5.99 1.21 -8.36
CA PHE A 9 -6.41 0.92 -7.00
C PHE A 9 -6.53 -0.59 -6.79
N VAL A 10 -5.68 -1.12 -5.91
CA VAL A 10 -5.65 -2.53 -5.51
C VAL A 10 -6.73 -2.83 -4.47
N GLY A 11 -7.02 -1.85 -3.63
CA GLY A 11 -8.18 -1.80 -2.78
C GLY A 11 -8.50 -0.36 -2.38
N THR A 12 -9.74 -0.14 -1.92
CA THR A 12 -10.28 1.21 -1.60
C THR A 12 -11.17 1.18 -0.35
N GLY A 13 -11.06 0.11 0.44
CA GLY A 13 -11.87 -0.15 1.62
C GLY A 13 -11.10 0.15 2.89
N THR A 14 -11.84 0.27 3.99
CA THR A 14 -11.27 0.49 5.31
C THR A 14 -10.44 -0.70 5.78
N SER A 15 -9.83 -0.58 6.96
CA SER A 15 -9.13 -1.67 7.62
C SER A 15 -9.95 -2.96 7.73
N GLY A 16 -11.27 -2.85 7.94
CA GLY A 16 -12.20 -3.98 8.02
C GLY A 16 -12.67 -4.55 6.68
N ALA A 17 -12.29 -3.92 5.56
CA ALA A 17 -12.86 -4.17 4.24
C ALA A 17 -14.40 -3.99 4.19
N VAL A 18 -14.97 -4.09 2.99
CA VAL A 18 -16.42 -4.13 2.75
C VAL A 18 -16.71 -5.30 1.82
N PRO A 19 -17.71 -6.16 2.11
CA PRO A 19 -18.64 -6.10 3.25
C PRO A 19 -18.00 -6.46 4.60
N ASN A 20 -18.62 -6.02 5.68
CA ASN A 20 -18.26 -6.43 7.04
C ASN A 20 -19.12 -7.64 7.47
N ILE A 21 -18.49 -8.66 8.07
CA ILE A 21 -19.17 -9.88 8.48
C ILE A 21 -20.33 -9.61 9.45
N SER A 22 -20.15 -8.70 10.41
CA SER A 22 -21.18 -8.34 11.38
C SER A 22 -22.43 -7.76 10.72
N CYS A 23 -22.27 -7.04 9.60
CA CYS A 23 -23.39 -6.48 8.85
C CYS A 23 -24.16 -7.53 8.04
N LEU A 24 -23.49 -8.60 7.62
CA LEU A 24 -24.09 -9.67 6.83
C LEU A 24 -24.79 -10.72 7.70
N THR A 25 -24.28 -10.95 8.92
CA THR A 25 -24.80 -11.97 9.84
C THR A 25 -25.76 -11.43 10.89
N HIS A 26 -25.93 -10.11 11.01
CA HIS A 26 -26.87 -9.54 11.97
C HIS A 26 -28.31 -9.91 11.60
N PRO A 27 -29.11 -10.45 12.55
CA PRO A 27 -30.47 -10.93 12.27
C PRO A 27 -31.41 -9.81 11.79
N ASP A 28 -31.41 -8.67 12.50
CA ASP A 28 -32.39 -7.60 12.27
C ASP A 28 -31.85 -6.41 11.46
N LYS A 29 -30.54 -6.15 11.52
CA LYS A 29 -29.92 -4.96 10.91
C LYS A 29 -29.17 -5.32 9.65
N LYS A 30 -29.73 -4.90 8.53
CA LYS A 30 -29.21 -5.16 7.19
C LYS A 30 -28.54 -3.91 6.63
N CYS A 31 -27.21 -3.86 6.64
CA CYS A 31 -26.46 -2.78 6.01
C CYS A 31 -26.62 -2.85 4.49
N LYS A 32 -27.30 -1.86 3.90
CA LYS A 32 -27.57 -1.79 2.45
C LYS A 32 -26.29 -1.90 1.62
N VAL A 33 -25.20 -1.26 2.05
CA VAL A 33 -23.91 -1.29 1.35
C VAL A 33 -23.30 -2.69 1.37
N CYS A 34 -23.20 -3.32 2.55
CA CYS A 34 -22.61 -4.66 2.67
C CYS A 34 -23.42 -5.71 1.89
N ILE A 35 -24.76 -5.62 1.92
CA ILE A 35 -25.62 -6.53 1.15
C ILE A 35 -25.42 -6.30 -0.35
N SER A 36 -25.41 -5.04 -0.81
CA SER A 36 -25.18 -4.75 -2.23
C SER A 36 -23.81 -5.25 -2.70
N ALA A 37 -22.78 -5.19 -1.86
CA ALA A 37 -21.44 -5.67 -2.19
C ALA A 37 -21.39 -7.17 -2.54
N MET A 38 -22.39 -7.95 -2.11
CA MET A 38 -22.52 -9.38 -2.41
C MET A 38 -23.26 -9.67 -3.73
N THR A 39 -23.71 -8.64 -4.45
CA THR A 39 -24.43 -8.77 -5.73
C THR A 39 -23.51 -8.40 -6.91
N PRO A 40 -23.74 -8.93 -8.12
CA PRO A 40 -23.01 -8.50 -9.32
C PRO A 40 -23.10 -6.99 -9.57
N GLU A 41 -24.28 -6.40 -9.39
CA GLU A 41 -24.56 -4.98 -9.65
C GLU A 41 -23.85 -4.07 -8.63
N GLY A 42 -23.83 -4.50 -7.37
CA GLY A 42 -23.18 -3.78 -6.28
C GLY A 42 -21.71 -4.13 -6.07
N ARG A 43 -21.05 -4.85 -6.99
CA ARG A 43 -19.65 -5.31 -6.84
C ARG A 43 -18.66 -4.18 -6.58
N LYS A 44 -18.94 -2.95 -7.01
CA LYS A 44 -18.12 -1.75 -6.67
C LYS A 44 -18.11 -1.42 -5.18
N ASN A 45 -19.09 -1.89 -4.42
CA ASN A 45 -19.15 -1.76 -2.96
C ASN A 45 -18.36 -2.86 -2.24
N MET A 46 -17.88 -3.89 -2.95
CA MET A 46 -16.90 -4.81 -2.40
C MET A 46 -15.52 -4.12 -2.43
N LYS A 47 -15.00 -3.79 -1.26
CA LYS A 47 -13.78 -3.01 -1.11
C LYS A 47 -12.78 -3.73 -0.23
N LYS A 48 -11.65 -4.10 -0.81
CA LYS A 48 -10.48 -4.68 -0.13
C LYS A 48 -9.66 -3.58 0.55
N ASN A 49 -8.73 -3.93 1.44
CA ASN A 49 -7.89 -2.95 2.15
C ASN A 49 -7.18 -2.01 1.16
N THR A 50 -7.12 -0.74 1.54
CA THR A 50 -6.54 0.33 0.73
C THR A 50 -5.13 -0.01 0.28
N SER A 51 -4.89 0.12 -1.02
CA SER A 51 -3.60 -0.12 -1.65
C SER A 51 -3.65 0.40 -3.08
N MET A 52 -2.51 0.86 -3.60
CA MET A 52 -2.42 1.44 -4.95
C MET A 52 -1.15 0.98 -5.65
N ILE A 53 -1.26 0.68 -6.94
CA ILE A 53 -0.11 0.48 -7.81
C ILE A 53 0.09 1.74 -8.65
N VAL A 54 1.34 2.19 -8.76
CA VAL A 54 1.78 3.17 -9.74
C VAL A 54 2.69 2.50 -10.75
N ARG A 55 2.44 2.72 -12.05
CA ARG A 55 3.28 2.21 -13.14
C ARG A 55 3.82 3.34 -13.98
N TYR A 56 5.10 3.26 -14.35
CA TYR A 56 5.77 4.36 -15.03
C TYR A 56 6.88 3.91 -15.97
N LYS A 57 7.21 4.78 -16.91
CA LYS A 57 8.45 4.72 -17.71
C LYS A 57 9.49 5.64 -17.09
N LYS A 58 10.74 5.20 -17.04
CA LYS A 58 11.88 6.04 -16.67
C LYS A 58 12.16 7.04 -17.79
N ASN A 59 12.72 8.20 -17.43
CA ASN A 59 13.16 9.16 -18.43
C ASN A 59 14.24 8.57 -19.33
N GLY A 60 14.12 8.77 -20.64
CA GLY A 60 15.07 8.23 -21.64
C GLY A 60 14.87 6.76 -21.97
N ASP A 61 13.81 6.12 -21.46
CA ASP A 61 13.44 4.78 -21.89
C ASP A 61 13.14 4.71 -23.39
N SER A 62 13.48 3.58 -24.00
CA SER A 62 13.02 3.28 -25.35
C SER A 62 11.49 3.14 -25.38
N PRO A 63 10.85 3.33 -26.55
CA PRO A 63 9.40 3.18 -26.67
C PRO A 63 8.86 1.84 -26.13
N ASN A 64 9.66 0.77 -26.23
CA ASN A 64 9.32 -0.60 -25.85
C ASN A 64 9.84 -1.01 -24.46
N ALA A 65 10.39 -0.07 -23.67
CA ALA A 65 10.83 -0.38 -22.31
C ALA A 65 9.67 -0.86 -21.44
N ARG A 66 9.96 -1.81 -20.53
CA ARG A 66 8.96 -2.30 -19.57
C ARG A 66 8.49 -1.16 -18.66
N LEU A 67 7.24 -1.23 -18.23
CA LEU A 67 6.77 -0.39 -17.15
C LEU A 67 7.37 -0.88 -15.82
N ARG A 68 7.80 0.09 -15.01
CA ARG A 68 8.13 -0.15 -13.61
C ARG A 68 6.85 -0.18 -12.83
N THR A 69 6.78 -0.99 -11.78
CA THR A 69 5.59 -1.19 -10.95
C THR A 69 5.96 -1.05 -9.49
N VAL A 70 5.36 -0.07 -8.81
CA VAL A 70 5.49 0.10 -7.37
C VAL A 70 4.13 -0.11 -6.72
N LEU A 71 4.07 -1.00 -5.73
CA LEU A 71 2.90 -1.22 -4.88
C LEU A 71 3.01 -0.34 -3.63
N ILE A 72 1.98 0.44 -3.33
CA ILE A 72 1.84 1.18 -2.08
C ILE A 72 0.85 0.41 -1.21
N ASP A 73 1.33 -0.02 -0.06
CA ASP A 73 0.69 -0.91 0.92
C ASP A 73 0.37 -2.32 0.41
N CYS A 74 0.63 -3.30 1.28
CA CYS A 74 0.39 -4.72 1.09
C CYS A 74 -0.41 -5.27 2.29
N GLY A 75 -1.68 -4.88 2.37
CA GLY A 75 -2.59 -5.29 3.45
C GLY A 75 -3.02 -6.74 3.42
N LYS A 76 -3.66 -7.24 4.48
CA LYS A 76 -4.16 -8.63 4.61
C LYS A 76 -5.06 -9.12 3.46
N THR A 77 -5.71 -8.24 2.71
CA THR A 77 -6.51 -8.62 1.52
C THR A 77 -5.72 -8.65 0.21
N PHE A 78 -4.41 -8.35 0.24
CA PHE A 78 -3.57 -8.20 -0.94
C PHE A 78 -3.60 -9.43 -1.85
N TYR A 79 -3.45 -10.63 -1.29
CA TYR A 79 -3.38 -11.86 -2.09
C TYR A 79 -4.60 -12.00 -3.03
N ASP A 80 -5.80 -11.82 -2.48
CA ASP A 80 -7.04 -11.86 -3.25
C ASP A 80 -7.11 -10.75 -4.31
N SER A 81 -6.75 -9.52 -3.96
CA SER A 81 -6.66 -8.43 -4.94
C SER A 81 -5.63 -8.74 -6.05
N ALA A 82 -4.49 -9.35 -5.70
CA ALA A 82 -3.40 -9.63 -6.62
C ALA A 82 -3.81 -10.66 -7.69
N LEU A 83 -4.54 -11.71 -7.31
CA LEU A 83 -5.07 -12.73 -8.22
C LEU A 83 -5.94 -12.14 -9.34
N HIS A 84 -6.62 -11.02 -9.08
CA HIS A 84 -7.50 -10.38 -10.06
C HIS A 84 -6.82 -9.25 -10.83
N ILE A 85 -6.00 -8.44 -10.14
CA ILE A 85 -5.45 -7.21 -10.70
C ILE A 85 -4.19 -7.49 -11.52
N PHE A 86 -3.29 -8.33 -11.03
CA PHE A 86 -1.99 -8.51 -11.68
C PHE A 86 -2.13 -9.19 -13.05
N PRO A 87 -2.90 -10.29 -13.21
CA PRO A 87 -3.14 -10.85 -14.54
C PRO A 87 -3.87 -9.90 -15.47
N LYS A 88 -4.86 -9.15 -14.96
CA LYS A 88 -5.66 -8.20 -15.74
C LYS A 88 -4.81 -7.10 -16.39
N TYR A 89 -3.80 -6.60 -15.68
CA TYR A 89 -2.91 -5.53 -16.17
C TYR A 89 -1.56 -6.05 -16.69
N GLY A 90 -1.39 -7.38 -16.79
CA GLY A 90 -0.13 -8.00 -17.21
C GLY A 90 1.05 -7.63 -16.30
N ILE A 91 0.80 -7.43 -15.01
CA ILE A 91 1.83 -7.08 -14.04
C ILE A 91 2.50 -8.37 -13.58
N ARG A 92 3.78 -8.50 -13.91
CA ARG A 92 4.59 -9.65 -13.54
C ARG A 92 5.51 -9.33 -12.38
N GLU A 93 6.32 -8.29 -12.49
CA GLU A 93 7.34 -7.91 -11.50
C GLU A 93 6.88 -6.73 -10.64
N LEU A 94 7.41 -6.67 -9.40
CA LEU A 94 7.31 -5.53 -8.51
C LEU A 94 8.70 -4.92 -8.33
N ASP A 95 8.91 -3.70 -8.80
CA ASP A 95 10.18 -2.98 -8.62
C ASP A 95 10.36 -2.57 -7.15
N ALA A 96 9.26 -2.26 -6.45
CA ALA A 96 9.27 -2.04 -5.01
C ALA A 96 7.88 -2.19 -4.41
N VAL A 97 7.86 -2.36 -3.08
CA VAL A 97 6.70 -2.11 -2.23
C VAL A 97 7.04 -0.95 -1.30
N VAL A 98 6.13 0.01 -1.15
CA VAL A 98 6.24 1.13 -0.22
C VAL A 98 5.14 0.96 0.83
N LEU A 99 5.49 0.93 2.11
CA LEU A 99 4.53 0.89 3.21
C LEU A 99 4.31 2.28 3.76
N THR A 100 3.05 2.70 3.87
CA THR A 100 2.66 3.99 4.45
C THR A 100 2.79 3.98 5.97
N HIS A 101 2.48 2.84 6.61
CA HIS A 101 2.52 2.64 8.06
C HIS A 101 2.42 1.15 8.45
N GLY A 102 2.46 0.88 9.76
CA GLY A 102 2.52 -0.48 10.32
C GLY A 102 1.19 -1.15 10.68
N HIS A 103 0.02 -0.63 10.26
CA HIS A 103 -1.23 -1.34 10.57
C HIS A 103 -1.45 -2.57 9.68
N ALA A 104 -2.29 -3.48 10.17
CA ALA A 104 -2.53 -4.78 9.53
C ALA A 104 -3.10 -4.67 8.10
N ASP A 105 -3.92 -3.66 7.86
CA ASP A 105 -4.46 -3.34 6.55
C ASP A 105 -3.46 -2.68 5.61
N ALA A 106 -2.29 -2.24 6.09
CA ALA A 106 -1.20 -1.73 5.25
C ALA A 106 -0.09 -2.77 5.02
N CYS A 107 0.19 -3.69 5.96
CA CYS A 107 1.37 -4.57 5.84
C CYS A 107 1.14 -6.07 6.06
N TYR A 108 -0.04 -6.55 6.49
CA TYR A 108 -0.17 -7.98 6.84
C TYR A 108 -0.32 -8.93 5.64
N GLY A 109 -0.36 -8.41 4.42
CA GLY A 109 -0.32 -9.20 3.19
C GLY A 109 1.09 -9.53 2.72
N MET A 110 2.13 -9.02 3.39
CA MET A 110 3.53 -9.14 2.95
C MET A 110 3.97 -10.59 2.73
N ASP A 111 3.51 -11.54 3.54
CA ASP A 111 3.83 -12.95 3.34
C ASP A 111 3.39 -13.48 1.96
N GLY A 112 2.29 -12.94 1.42
CA GLY A 112 1.79 -13.29 0.08
C GLY A 112 2.76 -12.93 -1.06
N LEU A 113 3.66 -11.97 -0.84
CA LEU A 113 4.71 -11.61 -1.81
C LEU A 113 5.75 -12.72 -2.01
N ARG A 114 5.73 -13.79 -1.21
CA ARG A 114 6.52 -15.01 -1.45
C ARG A 114 6.38 -15.52 -2.88
N GLN A 115 5.20 -15.40 -3.51
CA GLN A 115 4.96 -15.90 -4.86
C GLN A 115 5.80 -15.19 -5.94
N TRP A 116 6.33 -14.00 -5.66
CA TRP A 116 7.25 -13.28 -6.55
C TRP A 116 8.69 -13.73 -6.38
N THR A 117 9.07 -14.16 -5.18
CA THR A 117 10.47 -14.46 -4.83
C THR A 117 10.77 -15.95 -4.72
N LEU A 118 9.71 -16.78 -4.76
CA LEU A 118 9.74 -18.23 -4.68
C LEU A 118 10.73 -18.86 -5.66
N GLY A 119 11.86 -19.38 -5.17
CA GLY A 119 12.91 -19.95 -6.01
C GLY A 119 13.44 -19.01 -7.11
N GLY A 120 13.22 -17.69 -6.98
CA GLY A 120 13.52 -16.71 -8.02
C GLY A 120 12.64 -16.79 -9.27
N ALA A 121 11.44 -17.39 -9.20
CA ALA A 121 10.57 -17.64 -10.35
C ALA A 121 10.10 -16.37 -11.09
N VAL A 122 9.97 -15.25 -10.36
CA VAL A 122 9.71 -13.92 -10.96
C VAL A 122 10.88 -12.99 -10.71
N GLN A 123 11.33 -12.86 -9.45
CA GLN A 123 12.46 -12.01 -9.07
C GLN A 123 13.20 -12.60 -7.87
N LYS A 124 14.47 -12.25 -7.67
CA LYS A 124 15.27 -12.77 -6.55
C LYS A 124 14.85 -12.19 -5.20
N SER A 125 14.45 -10.93 -5.20
CA SER A 125 14.02 -10.19 -4.00
C SER A 125 13.10 -9.05 -4.40
N ILE A 126 12.41 -8.46 -3.43
CA ILE A 126 11.65 -7.22 -3.59
C ILE A 126 12.20 -6.17 -2.62
N ASP A 127 12.39 -4.95 -3.09
CA ASP A 127 12.76 -3.83 -2.22
C ASP A 127 11.52 -3.31 -1.49
N ILE A 128 11.61 -3.22 -0.16
CA ILE A 128 10.53 -2.74 0.72
C ILE A 128 10.96 -1.41 1.34
N TYR A 129 10.24 -0.34 1.02
CA TYR A 129 10.48 1.00 1.55
C TYR A 129 9.50 1.29 2.68
N LEU A 130 10.00 1.66 3.85
CA LEU A 130 9.22 1.90 5.06
C LEU A 130 10.02 2.76 6.06
N ASN A 131 9.37 3.43 7.00
CA ASN A 131 10.08 4.13 8.07
C ASN A 131 10.51 3.17 9.20
N ASP A 132 11.33 3.66 10.14
CA ASP A 132 11.82 2.86 11.26
C ASP A 132 10.69 2.27 12.12
N GLU A 133 9.68 3.09 12.45
CA GLU A 133 8.52 2.67 13.25
C GLU A 133 7.73 1.52 12.59
N THR A 134 7.54 1.58 11.27
CA THR A 134 6.90 0.50 10.50
C THR A 134 7.81 -0.73 10.45
N MET A 135 9.14 -0.55 10.34
CA MET A 135 10.09 -1.66 10.36
C MET A 135 10.04 -2.43 11.67
N GLU A 136 9.95 -1.75 12.82
CA GLU A 136 9.78 -2.39 14.12
C GLU A 136 8.51 -3.25 14.18
N VAL A 137 7.40 -2.73 13.63
CA VAL A 137 6.14 -3.49 13.54
C VAL A 137 6.29 -4.72 12.64
N VAL A 138 6.92 -4.57 11.47
CA VAL A 138 7.17 -5.67 10.52
C VAL A 138 8.05 -6.74 11.18
N GLN A 139 9.14 -6.37 11.85
CA GLN A 139 10.04 -7.31 12.51
C GLN A 139 9.34 -8.10 13.62
N ARG A 140 8.48 -7.45 14.41
CA ARG A 140 7.70 -8.13 15.45
C ARG A 140 6.62 -9.06 14.88
N THR A 141 5.99 -8.65 13.78
CA THR A 141 4.87 -9.39 13.18
C THR A 141 5.34 -10.55 12.31
N PHE A 142 6.40 -10.33 11.55
CA PHE A 142 6.94 -11.26 10.56
C PHE A 142 8.46 -11.45 10.76
N PRO A 143 8.90 -11.99 11.92
CA PRO A 143 10.33 -12.10 12.23
C PRO A 143 11.09 -12.94 11.19
N PHE A 144 10.42 -13.89 10.55
CA PHE A 144 10.97 -14.74 9.49
C PHE A 144 11.13 -14.04 8.14
N LEU A 145 10.37 -12.96 7.86
CA LEU A 145 10.54 -12.14 6.65
C LEU A 145 11.74 -11.18 6.77
N VAL A 146 12.17 -10.90 8.01
CA VAL A 146 13.32 -10.04 8.32
C VAL A 146 14.59 -10.85 8.51
N ASP A 147 14.54 -11.93 9.27
CA ASP A 147 15.66 -12.85 9.48
C ASP A 147 15.20 -14.29 9.24
N ALA A 148 15.72 -14.89 8.16
CA ALA A 148 15.41 -16.25 7.75
C ALA A 148 15.72 -17.31 8.83
N LYS A 149 16.57 -17.00 9.83
CA LYS A 149 16.82 -17.89 10.97
C LYS A 149 15.59 -18.13 11.84
N ASN A 150 14.61 -17.23 11.78
CA ASN A 150 13.34 -17.38 12.50
C ASN A 150 12.32 -18.26 11.74
N ALA A 151 12.67 -18.79 10.57
CA ALA A 151 11.83 -19.72 9.83
C ALA A 151 11.99 -21.16 10.35
N THR A 152 10.89 -21.92 10.39
CA THR A 152 10.88 -23.30 10.91
C THR A 152 11.29 -24.35 9.87
N GLY A 153 11.78 -23.94 8.70
CA GLY A 153 12.12 -24.81 7.57
C GLY A 153 10.89 -25.41 6.85
N GLY A 154 11.11 -26.03 5.69
CA GLY A 154 10.10 -26.81 4.94
C GLY A 154 9.13 -26.00 4.05
N GLY A 155 9.02 -24.69 4.27
CA GLY A 155 8.29 -23.77 3.39
C GLY A 155 9.20 -22.66 2.88
N ASP A 156 8.87 -22.12 1.71
CA ASP A 156 9.59 -20.98 1.17
C ASP A 156 9.35 -19.71 1.99
N VAL A 157 10.21 -18.71 1.87
CA VAL A 157 10.08 -17.44 2.58
C VAL A 157 10.31 -16.32 1.59
N ALA A 158 9.49 -15.27 1.66
CA ALA A 158 9.68 -14.13 0.77
C ALA A 158 11.03 -13.46 1.05
N THR A 159 11.75 -13.08 -0.01
CA THR A 159 13.06 -12.43 0.13
C THR A 159 12.92 -10.93 -0.09
N PHE A 160 13.25 -10.14 0.93
CA PHE A 160 13.10 -8.69 0.91
C PHE A 160 14.40 -7.96 1.18
N ASN A 161 14.58 -6.80 0.54
CA ASN A 161 15.59 -5.82 0.90
C ASN A 161 14.90 -4.60 1.53
N TYR A 162 15.07 -4.41 2.83
CA TYR A 162 14.46 -3.27 3.52
C TYR A 162 15.24 -1.97 3.28
N LYS A 163 14.52 -0.89 2.99
CA LYS A 163 15.04 0.45 2.72
C LYS A 163 14.33 1.43 3.64
N ILE A 164 15.06 2.01 4.59
CA ILE A 164 14.50 3.00 5.51
C ILE A 164 14.28 4.33 4.78
N ILE A 165 13.06 4.87 4.88
CA ILE A 165 12.70 6.19 4.36
C ILE A 165 12.44 7.20 5.48
N SER A 166 12.78 8.46 5.23
CA SER A 166 12.66 9.55 6.20
C SER A 166 11.52 10.50 5.82
N PRO A 167 10.86 11.16 6.79
CA PRO A 167 9.69 12.03 6.54
C PRO A 167 9.99 13.26 5.66
N ASP A 168 11.24 13.71 5.63
CA ASP A 168 11.64 14.98 5.01
C ASP A 168 12.56 14.81 3.81
N THR A 169 12.86 13.57 3.41
CA THR A 169 13.81 13.28 2.35
C THR A 169 13.13 12.49 1.24
N PRO A 170 12.96 13.08 0.03
CA PRO A 170 12.49 12.32 -1.10
C PRO A 170 13.45 11.18 -1.45
N PHE A 171 12.89 10.08 -1.93
CA PHE A 171 13.65 8.93 -2.39
C PHE A 171 13.21 8.57 -3.80
N THR A 172 14.06 7.85 -4.53
CA THR A 172 13.79 7.47 -5.92
C THR A 172 13.74 5.96 -6.05
N ILE A 173 12.70 5.45 -6.71
CA ILE A 173 12.59 4.06 -7.17
C ILE A 173 12.63 4.11 -8.68
N GLU A 174 13.63 3.47 -9.30
CA GLU A 174 13.76 3.33 -10.75
C GLU A 174 13.51 4.63 -11.58
N GLY A 175 13.87 5.78 -11.02
CA GLY A 175 13.74 7.10 -11.64
C GLY A 175 12.44 7.87 -11.39
N LEU A 176 11.48 7.29 -10.65
CA LEU A 176 10.35 8.02 -10.09
C LEU A 176 10.69 8.48 -8.67
N GLU A 177 10.57 9.79 -8.43
CA GLU A 177 10.72 10.37 -7.10
C GLU A 177 9.43 10.21 -6.30
N PHE A 178 9.57 9.80 -5.05
CA PHE A 178 8.55 9.75 -4.03
C PHE A 178 8.90 10.79 -2.98
N MET A 179 8.08 11.83 -2.88
CA MET A 179 8.15 12.81 -1.79
C MET A 179 7.22 12.35 -0.66
N PRO A 180 7.74 11.99 0.52
CA PRO A 180 6.91 11.65 1.67
C PRO A 180 6.05 12.84 2.11
N LEU A 181 4.82 12.53 2.50
CA LEU A 181 3.84 13.47 3.04
C LEU A 181 3.43 12.97 4.44
N PRO A 182 4.15 13.36 5.51
CA PRO A 182 3.83 12.92 6.87
C PRO A 182 2.47 13.44 7.34
N VAL A 183 1.59 12.56 7.77
CA VAL A 183 0.25 12.89 8.26
C VAL A 183 -0.03 12.21 9.59
N HIS A 184 -1.00 12.73 10.34
CA HIS A 184 -1.49 12.04 11.51
C HIS A 184 -2.61 11.08 11.13
N HIS A 185 -2.64 9.92 11.76
CA HIS A 185 -3.67 8.90 11.66
C HIS A 185 -4.08 8.40 13.05
N GLY A 186 -4.78 9.27 13.78
CA GLY A 186 -5.20 9.04 15.16
C GLY A 186 -4.08 9.34 16.16
N ILE A 187 -4.16 8.68 17.32
CA ILE A 187 -3.20 8.81 18.41
C ILE A 187 -2.86 7.45 18.98
N TYR A 188 -1.66 7.33 19.53
CA TYR A 188 -1.29 6.25 20.42
C TYR A 188 -2.07 6.38 21.73
N LEU A 189 -2.90 5.39 22.06
CA LEU A 189 -3.66 5.40 23.32
C LEU A 189 -2.75 5.35 24.56
N SER A 190 -1.55 4.78 24.43
CA SER A 190 -0.57 4.68 25.52
C SER A 190 0.13 6.00 25.84
N THR A 191 0.28 6.90 24.87
CA THR A 191 1.08 8.13 25.03
C THR A 191 0.30 9.41 24.74
N GLY A 192 -0.88 9.32 24.13
CA GLY A 192 -1.67 10.43 23.62
C GLY A 192 -1.04 11.15 22.41
N LYS A 193 0.13 10.71 21.93
CA LYS A 193 0.83 11.33 20.80
C LYS A 193 0.19 10.93 19.46
N PRO A 194 0.25 11.80 18.43
CA PRO A 194 -0.18 11.42 17.08
C PRO A 194 0.53 10.16 16.59
N TYR A 195 -0.24 9.28 15.95
CA TYR A 195 0.33 8.19 15.17
C TYR A 195 0.65 8.72 13.78
N TRP A 196 1.90 8.58 13.33
CA TRP A 196 2.35 9.12 12.05
C TRP A 196 2.22 8.08 10.95
N CYS A 197 1.70 8.51 9.80
CA CYS A 197 1.67 7.74 8.56
C CYS A 197 2.28 8.57 7.44
N PHE A 198 2.70 7.92 6.36
CA PHE A 198 3.12 8.61 5.15
C PHE A 198 2.07 8.52 4.06
N GLY A 199 1.68 9.67 3.53
CA GLY A 199 1.28 9.76 2.14
C GLY A 199 2.51 9.96 1.24
N PHE A 200 2.28 9.99 -0.07
CA PHE A 200 3.34 10.25 -1.04
C PHE A 200 2.85 11.16 -2.16
N LYS A 201 3.70 12.11 -2.55
CA LYS A 201 3.57 12.84 -3.81
C LYS A 201 4.55 12.26 -4.83
N MET A 202 4.04 11.91 -6.00
CA MET A 202 4.80 11.37 -7.14
C MET A 202 4.36 12.13 -8.39
N ASN A 203 5.25 12.94 -8.98
CA ASN A 203 4.90 13.88 -10.05
C ASN A 203 3.66 14.75 -9.68
N ASP A 204 2.60 14.65 -10.47
CA ASP A 204 1.33 15.37 -10.34
C ASP A 204 0.26 14.57 -9.57
N ILE A 205 0.67 13.58 -8.77
CA ILE A 205 -0.21 12.69 -8.01
C ILE A 205 0.14 12.76 -6.53
N SER A 206 -0.86 12.97 -5.68
CA SER A 206 -0.73 12.82 -4.22
C SER A 206 -1.65 11.72 -3.71
N TYR A 207 -1.11 10.83 -2.87
CA TYR A 207 -1.81 9.70 -2.29
C TYR A 207 -1.65 9.71 -0.76
N ILE A 208 -2.76 9.84 -0.04
CA ILE A 208 -2.82 9.87 1.43
C ILE A 208 -3.98 8.95 1.86
N SER A 209 -3.70 7.67 2.12
CA SER A 209 -4.76 6.67 2.37
C SER A 209 -5.40 6.77 3.75
N ASP A 210 -4.60 7.09 4.76
CA ASP A 210 -4.97 7.01 6.17
C ASP A 210 -4.58 8.31 6.86
N THR A 211 -5.58 9.15 7.16
CA THR A 211 -5.32 10.43 7.84
C THR A 211 -6.53 10.97 8.57
N ASN A 212 -6.31 11.56 9.75
CA ASN A 212 -7.29 12.39 10.43
C ASN A 212 -6.85 13.86 10.55
N PHE A 213 -5.58 14.16 10.25
CA PHE A 213 -5.05 15.52 10.26
C PHE A 213 -3.80 15.62 9.37
N ILE A 214 -3.76 16.66 8.53
CA ILE A 214 -2.62 16.96 7.66
C ILE A 214 -1.90 18.20 8.21
N PRO A 215 -0.65 18.08 8.69
CA PRO A 215 0.15 19.21 9.14
C PRO A 215 0.34 20.27 8.04
N GLU A 216 0.47 21.54 8.45
CA GLU A 216 0.65 22.67 7.51
C GLU A 216 1.87 22.48 6.60
N GLU A 217 2.96 21.95 7.14
CA GLU A 217 4.18 21.66 6.37
C GLU A 217 3.93 20.60 5.28
N THR A 218 3.15 19.56 5.60
CA THR A 218 2.74 18.54 4.63
C THR A 218 1.81 19.13 3.57
N MET A 219 0.89 20.02 3.96
CA MET A 219 0.06 20.76 3.00
C MET A 219 0.92 21.60 2.05
N LYS A 220 1.93 22.32 2.56
CA LYS A 220 2.87 23.10 1.73
C LYS A 220 3.62 22.20 0.75
N ARG A 221 4.12 21.04 1.20
CA ARG A 221 4.79 20.06 0.32
C ARG A 221 3.86 19.55 -0.77
N MET A 222 2.63 19.16 -0.41
CA MET A 222 1.63 18.66 -1.35
C MET A 222 1.27 19.70 -2.42
N LEU A 223 1.16 20.97 -2.04
CA LEU A 223 0.76 22.10 -2.89
C LEU A 223 1.95 22.80 -3.59
N SER A 224 3.19 22.38 -3.32
CA SER A 224 4.40 22.94 -3.95
C SER A 224 4.42 22.83 -5.49
N SER A 225 3.62 21.92 -6.05
CA SER A 225 3.34 21.80 -7.48
C SER A 225 1.93 21.23 -7.71
N PRO A 226 1.34 21.40 -8.92
CA PRO A 226 -0.01 20.95 -9.20
C PRO A 226 -0.23 19.46 -8.90
N ASN A 227 -1.44 19.12 -8.44
CA ASN A 227 -1.91 17.74 -8.34
C ASN A 227 -3.02 17.55 -9.36
N ARG A 228 -2.77 16.76 -10.40
CA ARG A 228 -3.81 16.31 -11.34
C ARG A 228 -4.70 15.24 -10.70
N VAL A 229 -4.12 14.41 -9.84
CA VAL A 229 -4.83 13.36 -9.10
C VAL A 229 -4.53 13.51 -7.62
N PHE A 230 -5.57 13.58 -6.80
CA PHE A 230 -5.46 13.57 -5.35
C PHE A 230 -6.33 12.45 -4.77
N VAL A 231 -5.70 11.53 -4.07
CA VAL A 231 -6.34 10.42 -3.36
C VAL A 231 -6.18 10.67 -1.87
N ILE A 232 -7.30 10.74 -1.15
CA ILE A 232 -7.33 11.06 0.27
C ILE A 232 -8.33 10.18 1.04
N ASP A 233 -8.01 9.88 2.30
CA ASP A 233 -8.94 9.33 3.29
C ASP A 233 -10.27 10.09 3.31
N CYS A 234 -11.37 9.35 3.29
CA CYS A 234 -12.74 9.86 3.37
C CYS A 234 -13.62 8.95 4.24
N LEU A 235 -13.07 8.41 5.34
CA LEU A 235 -13.86 7.63 6.29
C LEU A 235 -14.89 8.53 6.99
N ARG A 236 -16.14 8.05 7.08
CA ARG A 236 -17.24 8.79 7.72
C ARG A 236 -16.90 9.12 9.17
N SER A 237 -17.13 10.36 9.59
CA SER A 237 -17.04 10.77 10.99
C SER A 237 -18.00 9.96 11.87
N LYS A 238 -17.56 9.65 13.09
CA LYS A 238 -18.42 9.03 14.11
C LYS A 238 -19.56 9.97 14.52
#